data_AF-A0A210PM20-F1
#
_entry.id   AF-A0A210PM20-F1
#
_cell.length_a   1.000
_cell.length_b   1.000
_cell.length_c   1.000
_cell.angle_alpha   90.00
_cell.angle_beta   90.00
_cell.angle_gamma   90.00
#
_symmetry.space_group_name_H-M   'P 1'
#
loop_
_entity.id
_entity.type
_entity.pdbx_description
1 polymer ?
#
loop_
_entity_poly.entity_id
_entity_poly.type
_entity_poly.pdbx_seq_one_letter_code
_entity_poly.pdbx_strand_id
1 'polypeptide(L)'
;MLSLSLKEALSRLKDGSLSAKELCEKCIDRAVKTRELNAIVTPTYSQARKQAEVAAQTWSRTGKSTTSARKLEGLPIVVKDNFCTKGVHTTCASRMLENYVPPYNATVVQRLFTQGAVLLGKSNMDEYGMGSGSVDSIFGPVRNPWKYEFTNTRTIPEGTLDTSSLLASPQSPGEALGTRGLHRSVHPGTGGSNPGLHEEGAWRVAGGSSGGSAAAVAAGICFGALGSDTGGSTRNPSSYCGVVGLKSSYGLLSRHGLIPLVNSLEVPGIMARSVDDVNTLQNIMAGTDEHDSTTLTDDRFVTSDLPEDIDVKHLHIGIPKEYHAPGLSPDVLDAWRRAADKFEQAGAKVTEVSLPHTQYSILCYIVLCCCEVASNMARYDGIEYGHRGQQELSTEQMYAMSRHEGFNEVVRGRIFAGNFFLLRRNYEQYFLKAQRVRRLIKDDFTRVFDEGVNVLLTPTTLTDAPRYDWFTAADNRTRNEEQDIFTQPINMAGIPAVTVPAGLTSNGLPIGLQFIGQMFKDKEMLTVAKWFEQQVQFENLNLDHLDN
;
A
#
# COMPACT_ATOMS: atom_id res chain seq x y z
N MET A 1 6.89 20.60 -11.64
CA MET A 1 6.53 20.90 -10.22
C MET A 1 6.15 19.64 -9.47
N LEU A 2 5.39 18.73 -10.09
CA LEU A 2 4.96 17.48 -9.47
C LEU A 2 6.08 16.42 -9.39
N SER A 3 7.18 16.63 -10.10
CA SER A 3 8.42 15.84 -10.03
C SER A 3 9.33 16.16 -8.83
N LEU A 4 9.05 17.23 -8.08
CA LEU A 4 9.83 17.59 -6.89
C LEU A 4 9.72 16.50 -5.81
N SER A 5 10.76 16.33 -5.00
CA SER A 5 10.65 15.63 -3.71
C SER A 5 9.77 16.41 -2.73
N LEU A 6 9.32 15.75 -1.67
CA LEU A 6 8.58 16.39 -0.58
C LEU A 6 9.42 17.52 0.05
N LYS A 7 10.71 17.26 0.33
CA LYS A 7 11.64 18.25 0.93
C LYS A 7 11.81 19.49 0.04
N GLU A 8 11.95 19.30 -1.28
CA GLU A 8 12.05 20.42 -2.24
C GLU A 8 10.74 21.20 -2.34
N ALA A 9 9.59 20.52 -2.40
CA ALA A 9 8.29 21.18 -2.44
C ALA A 9 8.06 22.02 -1.18
N LEU A 10 8.35 21.48 0.01
CA LEU A 10 8.28 22.23 1.27
C LEU A 10 9.23 23.43 1.28
N SER A 11 10.46 23.29 0.76
CA SER A 11 11.40 24.41 0.65
C SER A 11 10.83 25.54 -0.21
N ARG A 12 10.23 25.21 -1.36
CA ARG A 12 9.63 26.20 -2.27
C ARG A 12 8.35 26.83 -1.72
N LEU A 13 7.55 26.07 -0.97
CA LEU A 13 6.41 26.62 -0.23
C LEU A 13 6.86 27.62 0.82
N LYS A 14 7.94 27.29 1.55
CA LYS A 14 8.53 28.13 2.58
C LYS A 14 9.14 29.42 2.02
N ASP A 15 9.89 29.34 0.91
CA ASP A 15 10.50 30.52 0.29
C ASP A 15 9.53 31.33 -0.58
N GLY A 16 8.32 30.81 -0.83
CA GLY A 16 7.24 31.47 -1.57
C GLY A 16 7.40 31.42 -3.09
N SER A 17 8.37 30.67 -3.63
CA SER A 17 8.50 30.40 -5.07
C SER A 17 7.41 29.47 -5.59
N LEU A 18 6.70 28.79 -4.70
CA LEU A 18 5.51 27.99 -4.98
C LEU A 18 4.43 28.30 -3.93
N SER A 19 3.18 28.50 -4.34
CA SER A 19 2.09 28.67 -3.39
C SER A 19 1.40 27.33 -3.08
N ALA A 20 0.90 27.16 -1.85
CA ALA A 20 0.15 25.95 -1.48
C ALA A 20 -1.11 25.75 -2.34
N LYS A 21 -1.77 26.85 -2.75
CA LYS A 21 -2.93 26.81 -3.65
C LYS A 21 -2.55 26.28 -5.03
N GLU A 22 -1.48 26.82 -5.62
CA GLU A 22 -0.99 26.39 -6.93
C GLU A 22 -0.57 24.92 -6.92
N LEU A 23 0.15 24.48 -5.87
CA LEU A 23 0.55 23.08 -5.73
C LEU A 23 -0.67 22.16 -5.61
N CYS A 24 -1.66 22.56 -4.81
CA CYS A 24 -2.91 21.82 -4.65
C CYS A 24 -3.68 21.69 -5.98
N GLU A 25 -3.86 22.79 -6.74
CA GLU A 25 -4.55 22.73 -8.03
C GLU A 25 -3.82 21.84 -9.03
N LYS A 26 -2.48 21.94 -9.13
CA LYS A 26 -1.71 21.07 -10.03
C LYS A 26 -1.88 19.59 -9.70
N CYS A 27 -1.90 19.24 -8.42
CA CYS A 27 -2.16 17.87 -8.01
C CYS A 27 -3.59 17.41 -8.31
N ILE A 28 -4.59 18.30 -8.15
CA ILE A 28 -5.99 18.02 -8.51
C ILE A 28 -6.11 17.81 -10.03
N ASP A 29 -5.52 18.69 -10.83
CA ASP A 29 -5.49 18.58 -12.29
C ASP A 29 -4.85 17.26 -12.73
N ARG A 30 -3.73 16.89 -12.10
CA ARG A 30 -3.08 15.60 -12.34
C ARG A 30 -4.02 14.44 -12.03
N ALA A 31 -4.68 14.45 -10.88
CA ALA A 31 -5.63 13.41 -10.50
C ALA A 31 -6.79 13.27 -11.50
N VAL A 32 -7.30 14.39 -12.03
CA VAL A 32 -8.35 14.40 -13.06
C VAL A 32 -7.84 13.82 -14.38
N LYS A 33 -6.66 14.26 -14.83
CA LYS A 33 -6.04 13.79 -16.09
C LYS A 33 -5.67 12.31 -16.05
N THR A 34 -5.33 11.78 -14.87
CA THR A 34 -4.97 10.37 -14.68
C THR A 34 -6.09 9.54 -14.05
N ARG A 35 -7.36 9.99 -14.12
CA ARG A 35 -8.50 9.29 -13.49
C ARG A 35 -8.66 7.84 -13.91
N GLU A 36 -8.21 7.48 -15.11
CA GLU A 36 -8.30 6.12 -15.65
C GLU A 36 -7.43 5.11 -14.90
N LEU A 37 -6.47 5.58 -14.09
CA LEU A 37 -5.72 4.74 -13.16
C LEU A 37 -6.59 4.21 -12.02
N ASN A 38 -7.73 4.86 -11.77
CA ASN A 38 -8.64 4.54 -10.67
C ASN A 38 -7.95 4.55 -9.30
N ALA A 39 -7.03 5.50 -9.10
CA ALA A 39 -6.21 5.60 -7.89
C ALA A 39 -6.97 6.20 -6.70
N ILE A 40 -7.97 7.06 -6.92
CA ILE A 40 -8.74 7.78 -5.89
C ILE A 40 -10.22 7.40 -6.00
N VAL A 41 -10.81 6.91 -4.90
CA VAL A 41 -12.23 6.51 -4.82
C VAL A 41 -13.10 7.58 -4.19
N THR A 42 -12.55 8.40 -3.30
CA THR A 42 -13.26 9.53 -2.68
C THR A 42 -12.41 10.79 -2.80
N PRO A 43 -12.61 11.60 -3.86
CA PRO A 43 -11.97 12.90 -3.98
C PRO A 43 -12.41 13.86 -2.88
N THR A 44 -11.48 14.66 -2.37
CA THR A 44 -11.75 15.68 -1.33
C THR A 44 -11.31 17.07 -1.79
N TYR A 45 -11.35 17.35 -3.10
CA TYR A 45 -10.77 18.55 -3.72
C TYR A 45 -11.29 19.88 -3.13
N SER A 46 -12.56 19.95 -2.75
CA SER A 46 -13.11 21.15 -2.10
C SER A 46 -12.52 21.38 -0.70
N GLN A 47 -12.31 20.31 0.08
CA GLN A 47 -11.59 20.37 1.36
C GLN A 47 -10.11 20.66 1.15
N ALA A 48 -9.48 20.05 0.13
CA ALA A 48 -8.08 20.26 -0.22
C ALA A 48 -7.79 21.75 -0.47
N ARG A 49 -8.62 22.40 -1.30
CA ARG A 49 -8.53 23.84 -1.59
C ARG A 49 -8.62 24.71 -0.34
N LYS A 50 -9.54 24.38 0.58
CA LYS A 50 -9.66 25.08 1.87
C LYS A 50 -8.42 24.89 2.74
N GLN A 51 -7.87 23.68 2.81
CA GLN A 51 -6.65 23.40 3.56
C GLN A 51 -5.44 24.13 2.95
N ALA A 52 -5.33 24.16 1.61
CA ALA A 52 -4.29 24.88 0.89
C ALA A 52 -4.39 26.42 1.07
N GLU A 53 -5.61 26.97 1.14
CA GLU A 53 -5.85 28.37 1.49
C GLU A 53 -5.31 28.71 2.89
N VAL A 54 -5.65 27.89 3.89
CA VAL A 54 -5.16 28.05 5.26
C VAL A 54 -3.63 27.97 5.32
N ALA A 55 -3.03 27.04 4.56
CA ALA A 55 -1.58 26.94 4.47
C ALA A 55 -0.95 28.20 3.84
N ALA A 56 -1.50 28.72 2.76
CA ALA A 56 -1.03 29.96 2.12
C ALA A 56 -1.12 31.18 3.07
N GLN A 57 -2.20 31.29 3.84
CA GLN A 57 -2.36 32.33 4.86
C GLN A 57 -1.33 32.17 5.99
N THR A 58 -1.03 30.93 6.39
CA THR A 58 -0.02 30.63 7.40
C THR A 58 1.37 31.06 6.94
N TRP A 59 1.76 30.72 5.71
CA TRP A 59 3.03 31.18 5.13
C TRP A 59 3.13 32.71 5.03
N SER A 60 2.01 33.37 4.69
CA SER A 60 1.96 34.84 4.60
C SER A 60 2.11 35.53 5.96
N ARG A 61 1.48 35.00 7.02
CA ARG A 61 1.55 35.56 8.38
C ARG A 61 2.90 35.36 9.06
N THR A 62 3.53 34.22 8.80
CA THR A 62 4.75 33.82 9.50
C THR A 62 6.01 34.47 8.93
N GLY A 63 5.89 35.24 7.84
CA GLY A 63 7.01 35.96 7.24
C GLY A 63 8.14 35.03 6.81
N LYS A 64 7.82 33.78 6.45
CA LYS A 64 8.78 32.69 6.16
C LYS A 64 9.63 32.25 7.37
N SER A 65 9.26 32.66 8.59
CA SER A 65 9.88 32.21 9.84
C SER A 65 9.54 30.74 10.14
N THR A 66 10.56 29.95 10.48
CA THR A 66 10.45 28.50 10.73
C THR A 66 9.83 28.12 12.07
N THR A 67 9.71 29.04 13.02
CA THR A 67 9.25 28.74 14.38
C THR A 67 7.74 28.51 14.49
N SER A 68 6.97 28.85 13.46
CA SER A 68 5.50 28.82 13.48
C SER A 68 4.85 28.00 12.36
N ALA A 69 5.60 27.58 11.33
CA ALA A 69 5.07 26.75 10.25
C ALA A 69 5.14 25.27 10.61
N ARG A 70 4.09 24.51 10.26
CA ARG A 70 4.02 23.07 10.53
C ARG A 70 4.87 22.27 9.54
N LYS A 71 5.25 21.03 9.89
CA LYS A 71 6.23 20.24 9.11
C LYS A 71 5.76 19.87 7.69
N LEU A 72 4.45 19.85 7.42
CA LEU A 72 3.86 19.50 6.13
C LEU A 72 2.96 20.62 5.59
N GLU A 73 3.17 21.86 6.02
CA GLU A 73 2.28 22.99 5.75
C GLU A 73 1.99 23.18 4.25
N GLY A 74 0.77 22.81 3.82
CA GLY A 74 0.29 22.96 2.44
C GLY A 74 0.66 21.81 1.50
N LEU A 75 1.25 20.72 2.01
CA LEU A 75 1.70 19.60 1.18
C LEU A 75 0.55 18.62 0.86
N PRO A 76 0.27 18.32 -0.42
CA PRO A 76 -0.76 17.35 -0.80
C PRO A 76 -0.40 15.89 -0.47
N ILE A 77 -1.32 15.20 0.20
CA ILE A 77 -1.24 13.78 0.55
C ILE A 77 -2.49 13.01 0.11
N VAL A 78 -2.36 11.69 0.03
CA VAL A 78 -3.46 10.74 -0.19
C VAL A 78 -3.50 9.73 0.95
N VAL A 79 -4.70 9.28 1.31
CA VAL A 79 -4.88 8.33 2.43
C VAL A 79 -5.63 7.10 1.94
N LYS A 80 -5.11 5.89 2.15
CA LYS A 80 -5.83 4.66 1.80
C LYS A 80 -7.21 4.58 2.44
N ASP A 81 -8.16 4.02 1.70
CA ASP A 81 -9.58 4.08 2.08
C ASP A 81 -9.99 3.19 3.27
N ASN A 82 -9.03 2.52 3.93
CA ASN A 82 -9.24 1.84 5.21
C ASN A 82 -8.76 2.65 6.43
N PHE A 83 -8.33 3.90 6.25
CA PHE A 83 -8.10 4.81 7.37
C PHE A 83 -9.31 5.72 7.57
N CYS A 84 -9.92 5.63 8.76
CA CYS A 84 -10.99 6.52 9.18
C CYS A 84 -10.54 7.98 9.04
N THR A 85 -11.34 8.76 8.33
CA THR A 85 -11.13 10.20 8.13
C THR A 85 -12.44 10.91 8.43
N LYS A 86 -12.43 11.78 9.44
CA LYS A 86 -13.64 12.41 9.98
C LYS A 86 -14.38 13.18 8.89
N GLY A 87 -15.65 12.83 8.67
CA GLY A 87 -16.50 13.50 7.69
C GLY A 87 -16.21 13.16 6.22
N VAL A 88 -15.35 12.18 5.95
CA VAL A 88 -15.02 11.69 4.61
C VAL A 88 -15.35 10.21 4.53
N HIS A 89 -15.99 9.75 3.44
CA HIS A 89 -16.30 8.33 3.27
C HIS A 89 -15.05 7.46 3.48
N THR A 90 -15.23 6.34 4.17
CA THR A 90 -14.18 5.33 4.42
C THR A 90 -14.81 3.97 4.18
N THR A 91 -14.62 3.46 2.97
CA THR A 91 -15.41 2.33 2.46
C THR A 91 -14.66 1.00 2.48
N CYS A 92 -13.34 1.03 2.70
CA CYS A 92 -12.48 -0.13 2.55
C CYS A 92 -12.62 -0.82 1.17
N ALA A 93 -13.03 -0.08 0.15
CA ALA A 93 -13.39 -0.62 -1.17
C ALA A 93 -14.44 -1.75 -1.09
N SER A 94 -15.39 -1.65 -0.17
CA SER A 94 -16.44 -2.64 0.10
C SER A 94 -17.84 -2.03 0.04
N ARG A 95 -18.83 -2.79 -0.45
CA ARG A 95 -20.24 -2.40 -0.37
C ARG A 95 -20.69 -2.31 1.09
N MET A 96 -20.10 -3.11 1.97
CA MET A 96 -20.39 -3.10 3.40
C MET A 96 -20.21 -1.71 4.04
N LEU A 97 -19.30 -0.88 3.53
CA LEU A 97 -19.01 0.44 4.10
C LEU A 97 -19.12 1.57 3.06
N GLU A 98 -19.75 1.35 1.91
CA GLU A 98 -19.85 2.35 0.83
C GLU A 98 -20.39 3.71 1.33
N ASN A 99 -21.33 3.67 2.28
CA ASN A 99 -21.97 4.86 2.86
C ASN A 99 -21.41 5.24 4.25
N TYR A 100 -20.32 4.61 4.71
CA TYR A 100 -19.77 4.88 6.04
C TYR A 100 -18.96 6.18 6.07
N VAL A 101 -19.38 7.11 6.92
CA VAL A 101 -18.67 8.36 7.22
C VAL A 101 -18.20 8.32 8.68
N PRO A 102 -16.90 8.12 8.94
CA PRO A 102 -16.39 8.04 10.31
C PRO A 102 -16.56 9.35 11.08
N PRO A 103 -16.88 9.30 12.39
CA PRO A 103 -16.96 10.49 13.23
C PRO A 103 -15.60 10.96 13.78
N TYR A 104 -14.52 10.25 13.47
CA TYR A 104 -13.16 10.50 13.97
C TYR A 104 -12.09 10.27 12.90
N ASN A 105 -10.90 10.83 13.13
CA ASN A 105 -9.71 10.56 12.32
C ASN A 105 -8.93 9.39 12.94
N ALA A 106 -8.37 8.53 12.11
CA ALA A 106 -7.28 7.65 12.51
C ALA A 106 -6.13 8.47 13.10
N THR A 107 -5.42 7.94 14.09
CA THR A 107 -4.38 8.71 14.80
C THR A 107 -3.28 9.20 13.85
N VAL A 108 -2.82 8.33 12.94
CA VAL A 108 -1.81 8.68 11.93
C VAL A 108 -2.30 9.78 10.98
N VAL A 109 -3.57 9.74 10.56
CA VAL A 109 -4.20 10.78 9.73
C VAL A 109 -4.26 12.10 10.50
N GLN A 110 -4.68 12.07 11.77
CA GLN A 110 -4.73 13.24 12.62
C GLN A 110 -3.34 13.86 12.81
N ARG A 111 -2.28 13.05 13.00
CA ARG A 111 -0.90 13.55 13.11
C ARG A 111 -0.45 14.29 11.86
N LEU A 112 -0.77 13.78 10.68
CA LEU A 112 -0.47 14.46 9.41
C LEU A 112 -1.24 15.79 9.27
N PHE A 113 -2.54 15.83 9.58
CA PHE A 113 -3.33 17.06 9.54
C PHE A 113 -2.88 18.10 10.55
N THR A 114 -2.50 17.67 11.76
CA THR A 114 -1.90 18.54 12.77
C THR A 114 -0.59 19.15 12.27
N GLN A 115 0.11 18.49 11.34
CA GLN A 115 1.30 19.03 10.65
C GLN A 115 0.99 19.80 9.36
N GLY A 116 -0.27 20.08 9.04
CA GLY A 116 -0.65 20.97 7.93
C GLY A 116 -0.77 20.30 6.56
N ALA A 117 -0.78 18.97 6.51
CA ALA A 117 -0.99 18.23 5.26
C ALA A 117 -2.38 18.51 4.65
N VAL A 118 -2.44 18.51 3.31
CA VAL A 118 -3.63 18.75 2.50
C VAL A 118 -4.12 17.42 1.95
N LEU A 119 -5.33 16.99 2.31
CA LEU A 119 -5.90 15.73 1.82
C LEU A 119 -6.48 15.92 0.42
N LEU A 120 -5.99 15.16 -0.58
CA LEU A 120 -6.60 15.17 -1.91
C LEU A 120 -7.72 14.16 -2.07
N GLY A 121 -7.63 13.02 -1.41
CA GLY A 121 -8.69 12.03 -1.41
C GLY A 121 -8.29 10.72 -0.77
N LYS A 122 -9.25 9.80 -0.79
CA LYS A 122 -9.08 8.42 -0.33
C LYS A 122 -8.67 7.52 -1.49
N SER A 123 -7.56 6.78 -1.35
CA SER A 123 -7.09 5.92 -2.45
C SER A 123 -7.77 4.57 -2.50
N ASN A 124 -7.92 4.05 -3.72
CA ASN A 124 -8.45 2.72 -3.98
C ASN A 124 -7.53 1.61 -3.42
N MET A 125 -8.12 0.43 -3.21
CA MET A 125 -7.48 -0.73 -2.58
C MET A 125 -8.26 -2.02 -2.89
N ASP A 126 -7.65 -3.19 -2.67
CA ASP A 126 -8.44 -4.43 -2.56
C ASP A 126 -9.40 -4.35 -1.35
N GLU A 127 -10.58 -4.96 -1.47
CA GLU A 127 -11.61 -4.94 -0.44
C GLU A 127 -11.05 -5.36 0.94
N TYR A 128 -11.19 -4.50 1.96
CA TYR A 128 -10.62 -4.67 3.31
C TYR A 128 -9.12 -4.99 3.36
N GLY A 129 -8.39 -4.67 2.30
CA GLY A 129 -6.96 -4.94 2.18
C GLY A 129 -6.64 -6.39 1.79
N MET A 130 -7.64 -7.18 1.37
CA MET A 130 -7.53 -8.61 1.09
C MET A 130 -7.14 -8.89 -0.37
N GLY A 131 -5.93 -8.54 -0.76
CA GLY A 131 -5.39 -8.86 -2.08
C GLY A 131 -4.00 -8.28 -2.30
N SER A 132 -3.44 -8.60 -3.47
CA SER A 132 -2.08 -8.26 -3.89
C SER A 132 -2.03 -7.53 -5.24
N GLY A 133 -3.18 -7.11 -5.77
CA GLY A 133 -3.25 -6.44 -7.09
C GLY A 133 -4.10 -5.18 -7.16
N SER A 134 -4.87 -4.86 -6.11
CA SER A 134 -5.92 -3.83 -6.12
C SER A 134 -6.92 -4.03 -7.25
N VAL A 135 -7.36 -5.28 -7.42
CA VAL A 135 -8.29 -5.73 -8.48
C VAL A 135 -9.65 -6.13 -7.92
N ASP A 136 -9.74 -6.37 -6.61
CA ASP A 136 -10.94 -6.86 -5.94
C ASP A 136 -11.78 -5.72 -5.31
N SER A 137 -11.60 -4.48 -5.77
CA SER A 137 -12.32 -3.28 -5.32
C SER A 137 -13.73 -3.18 -5.91
N ILE A 138 -14.71 -2.73 -5.12
CA ILE A 138 -16.06 -2.41 -5.65
C ILE A 138 -16.06 -1.26 -6.66
N PHE A 139 -15.01 -0.43 -6.66
CA PHE A 139 -14.86 0.69 -7.59
C PHE A 139 -14.11 0.30 -8.87
N GLY A 140 -13.83 -1.00 -9.05
CA GLY A 140 -13.02 -1.51 -10.15
C GLY A 140 -11.51 -1.46 -9.86
N PRO A 141 -10.70 -2.05 -10.74
CA PRO A 141 -9.29 -2.28 -10.47
C PRO A 141 -8.45 -1.01 -10.62
N VAL A 142 -7.29 -0.99 -9.95
CA VAL A 142 -6.27 0.07 -10.09
C VAL A 142 -5.30 -0.31 -11.20
N ARG A 143 -5.02 0.63 -12.10
CA ARG A 143 -4.05 0.45 -13.17
C ARG A 143 -2.69 1.00 -12.77
N ASN A 144 -1.63 0.29 -13.13
CA ASN A 144 -0.28 0.77 -12.99
C ASN A 144 -0.05 1.95 -13.94
N PRO A 145 0.53 3.07 -13.48
CA PRO A 145 0.81 4.21 -14.35
C PRO A 145 1.95 3.95 -15.34
N TRP A 146 2.83 2.98 -15.07
CA TRP A 146 3.88 2.58 -16.01
C TRP A 146 3.29 1.84 -17.21
N LYS A 147 3.72 2.24 -18.42
CA LYS A 147 3.21 1.72 -19.71
C LYS A 147 1.71 1.98 -19.94
N TYR A 148 1.10 2.86 -19.15
CA TYR A 148 -0.24 3.35 -19.42
C TYR A 148 -0.16 4.50 -20.44
N GLU A 149 -0.96 4.41 -21.51
CA GLU A 149 -1.10 5.49 -22.48
C GLU A 149 -2.24 6.41 -22.05
N PHE A 150 -1.89 7.59 -21.52
CA PHE A 150 -2.88 8.59 -21.18
C PHE A 150 -3.38 9.26 -22.46
N THR A 151 -4.62 8.97 -22.86
CA THR A 151 -5.24 9.70 -23.96
C THR A 151 -5.55 11.11 -23.49
N ASN A 152 -5.13 12.12 -24.26
CA ASN A 152 -5.35 13.53 -23.95
C ASN A 152 -6.84 13.88 -24.15
N THR A 153 -7.72 13.37 -23.29
CA THR A 153 -9.17 13.47 -23.46
C THR A 153 -9.78 14.57 -22.59
N ARG A 154 -10.04 15.70 -23.27
CA ARG A 154 -11.02 16.77 -22.97
C ARG A 154 -11.07 17.30 -21.53
N THR A 155 -10.65 18.57 -21.38
CA THR A 155 -11.06 19.47 -20.29
C THR A 155 -12.56 19.34 -20.03
N ILE A 156 -12.92 18.82 -18.85
CA ILE A 156 -14.30 18.77 -18.38
C ILE A 156 -14.64 20.16 -17.85
N PRO A 157 -15.73 20.81 -18.28
CA PRO A 157 -16.12 22.11 -17.75
C PRO A 157 -16.39 22.02 -16.24
N GLU A 158 -15.86 22.97 -15.47
CA GLU A 158 -16.16 23.12 -14.04
C GLU A 158 -17.69 23.23 -13.85
N GLY A 159 -18.27 22.31 -13.08
CA GLY A 159 -19.69 22.37 -12.68
C GLY A 159 -20.52 21.09 -12.82
N THR A 160 -19.96 19.97 -13.32
CA THR A 160 -20.69 18.69 -13.39
C THR A 160 -19.84 17.51 -12.93
N LEU A 161 -19.45 17.53 -11.65
CA LEU A 161 -19.22 16.30 -10.90
C LEU A 161 -20.48 16.02 -10.10
N ASP A 162 -21.48 15.44 -10.75
CA ASP A 162 -22.56 14.80 -10.02
C ASP A 162 -21.97 13.53 -9.38
N THR A 163 -21.83 13.57 -8.05
CA THR A 163 -21.38 12.45 -7.22
C THR A 163 -22.28 11.22 -7.38
N SER A 164 -23.45 11.34 -8.01
CA SER A 164 -24.32 10.22 -8.36
C SER A 164 -23.77 9.34 -9.49
N SER A 165 -22.90 9.86 -10.37
CA SER A 165 -22.47 9.17 -11.59
C SER A 165 -21.25 8.24 -11.41
N LEU A 166 -20.60 8.27 -10.24
CA LEU A 166 -19.63 7.23 -9.82
C LEU A 166 -20.34 6.01 -9.19
N LEU A 167 -21.65 6.10 -8.96
CA LEU A 167 -22.52 5.00 -8.55
C LEU A 167 -23.21 4.43 -9.79
N ALA A 168 -22.45 3.86 -10.71
CA ALA A 168 -23.07 2.99 -11.72
C ALA A 168 -23.61 1.76 -10.99
N SER A 169 -24.94 1.67 -10.87
CA SER A 169 -25.65 0.51 -10.36
C SER A 169 -25.11 -0.77 -11.01
N PRO A 170 -24.83 -1.85 -10.24
CA PRO A 170 -24.48 -3.12 -10.85
C PRO A 170 -25.66 -3.57 -11.72
N GLN A 171 -25.38 -3.90 -12.98
CA GLN A 171 -26.35 -4.63 -13.79
C GLN A 171 -26.78 -5.87 -13.01
N SER A 172 -28.08 -6.02 -12.85
CA SER A 172 -28.71 -7.16 -12.19
C SER A 172 -28.23 -8.47 -12.82
N PRO A 173 -27.86 -9.50 -12.02
CA PRO A 173 -27.55 -10.81 -12.56
C PRO A 173 -28.86 -11.46 -13.03
N GLY A 174 -29.15 -11.32 -14.32
CA GLY A 174 -30.17 -12.09 -15.00
C GLY A 174 -29.77 -13.56 -15.06
N GLU A 175 -30.64 -14.40 -14.51
CA GLU A 175 -30.73 -15.86 -14.59
C GLU A 175 -29.88 -16.56 -15.66
N ALA A 176 -28.93 -17.40 -15.22
CA ALA A 176 -28.52 -18.61 -15.94
C ALA A 176 -27.85 -19.62 -14.99
N LEU A 177 -28.66 -20.25 -14.14
CA LEU A 177 -28.33 -21.56 -13.58
C LEU A 177 -28.39 -22.58 -14.73
N GLY A 178 -27.23 -23.02 -15.21
CA GLY A 178 -27.11 -24.02 -16.26
C GLY A 178 -25.80 -24.78 -16.15
N THR A 179 -25.84 -25.93 -15.48
CA THR A 179 -24.78 -26.94 -15.42
C THR A 179 -24.21 -27.25 -16.80
N ARG A 180 -22.93 -26.92 -17.09
CA ARG A 180 -22.20 -27.48 -18.25
C ARG A 180 -20.71 -27.67 -17.97
N GLY A 181 -20.36 -28.94 -17.70
CA GLY A 181 -19.48 -29.74 -18.55
C GLY A 181 -18.04 -29.25 -18.80
N LEU A 182 -17.10 -30.02 -18.23
CA LEU A 182 -15.70 -30.11 -18.61
C LEU A 182 -15.50 -30.30 -20.13
N HIS A 183 -14.41 -29.71 -20.64
CA HIS A 183 -13.83 -29.79 -21.99
C HIS A 183 -14.53 -29.06 -23.14
N ARG A 184 -13.85 -28.06 -23.71
CA ARG A 184 -13.75 -27.94 -25.17
C ARG A 184 -12.49 -27.20 -25.65
N SER A 185 -11.94 -27.76 -26.72
CA SER A 185 -10.74 -27.41 -27.48
C SER A 185 -10.86 -26.09 -28.24
N VAL A 186 -9.72 -25.42 -28.41
CA VAL A 186 -9.54 -24.21 -29.21
C VAL A 186 -9.32 -24.55 -30.68
N HIS A 187 -10.04 -23.90 -31.60
CA HIS A 187 -9.62 -23.71 -32.98
C HIS A 187 -9.88 -22.24 -33.42
N PRO A 188 -9.03 -21.66 -34.29
CA PRO A 188 -9.00 -20.22 -34.54
C PRO A 188 -9.92 -19.82 -35.70
N GLY A 189 -10.61 -18.68 -35.53
CA GLY A 189 -11.40 -18.01 -36.56
C GLY A 189 -10.90 -16.57 -36.77
N THR A 190 -10.81 -16.18 -38.03
CA THR A 190 -10.10 -15.03 -38.60
C THR A 190 -10.84 -13.69 -38.50
N GLY A 191 -10.09 -12.62 -38.20
CA GLY A 191 -10.05 -11.37 -38.99
C GLY A 191 -11.17 -10.33 -38.83
N GLY A 192 -10.86 -9.23 -38.13
CA GLY A 192 -11.61 -7.98 -38.17
C GLY A 192 -10.94 -6.90 -37.32
N SER A 193 -9.93 -6.20 -37.85
CA SER A 193 -9.17 -5.16 -37.16
C SER A 193 -9.96 -3.85 -37.08
N ASN A 194 -10.37 -3.47 -35.88
CA ASN A 194 -10.94 -2.16 -35.56
C ASN A 194 -9.86 -1.33 -34.84
N PRO A 195 -9.32 -0.24 -35.41
CA PRO A 195 -8.30 0.57 -34.75
C PRO A 195 -8.99 1.49 -33.73
N GLY A 196 -9.01 1.09 -32.45
CA GLY A 196 -9.60 1.90 -31.38
C GLY A 196 -10.03 1.17 -30.12
N LEU A 197 -9.88 -0.15 -30.05
CA LEU A 197 -10.10 -0.92 -28.82
C LEU A 197 -8.73 -1.31 -28.26
N HIS A 198 -8.28 -0.64 -27.19
CA HIS A 198 -7.25 -1.24 -26.35
C HIS A 198 -7.77 -2.63 -25.96
N GLU A 199 -6.99 -3.69 -26.23
CA GLU A 199 -7.35 -5.05 -25.81
C GLU A 199 -7.67 -5.02 -24.31
N GLU A 200 -8.93 -5.29 -23.95
CA GLU A 200 -9.39 -5.32 -22.56
C GLU A 200 -8.46 -6.24 -21.75
N GLY A 201 -7.70 -5.66 -20.81
CA GLY A 201 -6.81 -6.41 -19.91
C GLY A 201 -5.32 -6.41 -20.26
N ALA A 202 -4.88 -5.72 -21.32
CA ALA A 202 -3.45 -5.65 -21.67
C ALA A 202 -2.58 -4.75 -20.78
N TRP A 203 -3.21 -3.98 -19.88
CA TRP A 203 -2.55 -3.09 -18.92
C TRP A 203 -2.00 -3.87 -17.70
N ARG A 204 -1.20 -3.21 -16.85
CA ARG A 204 -0.50 -3.83 -15.70
C ARG A 204 -1.16 -3.50 -14.38
N VAL A 205 -1.16 -4.45 -13.44
CA VAL A 205 -1.66 -4.21 -12.07
C VAL A 205 -0.75 -3.27 -11.28
N ALA A 206 -1.31 -2.46 -10.39
CA ALA A 206 -0.55 -1.56 -9.53
C ALA A 206 0.05 -2.25 -8.28
N GLY A 207 -0.21 -3.55 -8.11
CA GLY A 207 0.04 -4.28 -6.87
C GLY A 207 -1.02 -3.98 -5.81
N GLY A 208 -0.92 -4.61 -4.65
CA GLY A 208 -1.98 -4.51 -3.65
C GLY A 208 -1.59 -4.95 -2.25
N SER A 209 -2.40 -4.62 -1.25
CA SER A 209 -3.72 -3.96 -1.41
C SER A 209 -3.69 -2.43 -1.46
N SER A 210 -2.53 -1.77 -1.38
CA SER A 210 -2.43 -0.29 -1.41
C SER A 210 -2.06 0.25 -2.79
N GLY A 211 -2.57 -0.36 -3.87
CA GLY A 211 -2.21 0.00 -5.24
C GLY A 211 -2.62 1.42 -5.62
N GLY A 212 -3.79 1.89 -5.15
CA GLY A 212 -4.21 3.27 -5.40
C GLY A 212 -3.27 4.30 -4.76
N SER A 213 -2.73 4.00 -3.57
CA SER A 213 -1.75 4.85 -2.88
C SER A 213 -0.45 4.93 -3.68
N ALA A 214 0.06 3.78 -4.16
CA ALA A 214 1.29 3.72 -4.93
C ALA A 214 1.15 4.40 -6.30
N ALA A 215 0.04 4.14 -7.01
CA ALA A 215 -0.28 4.77 -8.28
C ALA A 215 -0.42 6.29 -8.13
N ALA A 216 -1.01 6.78 -7.04
CA ALA A 216 -1.14 8.22 -6.78
C ALA A 216 0.21 8.91 -6.55
N VAL A 217 1.14 8.28 -5.82
CA VAL A 217 2.50 8.82 -5.62
C VAL A 217 3.29 8.80 -6.92
N ALA A 218 3.25 7.68 -7.65
CA ALA A 218 3.97 7.48 -8.92
C ALA A 218 3.48 8.44 -10.01
N ALA A 219 2.16 8.66 -10.09
CA ALA A 219 1.57 9.57 -11.06
C ALA A 219 1.65 11.05 -10.67
N GLY A 220 2.32 11.40 -9.56
CA GLY A 220 2.45 12.80 -9.10
C GLY A 220 1.14 13.43 -8.63
N ILE A 221 0.12 12.63 -8.29
CA ILE A 221 -1.13 13.10 -7.69
C ILE A 221 -0.84 13.66 -6.28
N CYS A 222 0.14 13.11 -5.56
CA CYS A 222 0.52 13.59 -4.23
C CYS A 222 2.02 13.43 -3.98
N PHE A 223 2.49 13.99 -2.86
CA PHE A 223 3.90 13.89 -2.43
C PHE A 223 4.13 12.76 -1.43
N GLY A 224 3.08 12.32 -0.75
CA GLY A 224 3.11 11.16 0.13
C GLY A 224 1.73 10.54 0.26
N ALA A 225 1.68 9.23 0.45
CA ALA A 225 0.45 8.50 0.68
C ALA A 225 0.54 7.55 1.88
N LEU A 226 -0.57 7.39 2.59
CA LEU A 226 -0.75 6.29 3.53
C LEU A 226 -1.23 5.05 2.79
N GLY A 227 -0.57 3.92 3.07
CA GLY A 227 -1.04 2.58 2.78
C GLY A 227 -1.25 1.79 4.07
N SER A 228 -1.58 0.50 3.96
CA SER A 228 -1.48 -0.44 5.10
C SER A 228 -0.70 -1.67 4.63
N ASP A 229 0.03 -2.32 5.55
CA ASP A 229 0.85 -3.48 5.23
C ASP A 229 0.62 -4.61 6.24
N THR A 230 0.00 -5.69 5.74
CA THR A 230 -0.34 -6.88 6.54
C THR A 230 0.42 -8.13 6.08
N GLY A 231 0.80 -8.18 4.79
CA GLY A 231 1.65 -9.23 4.21
C GLY A 231 2.60 -8.74 3.12
N GLY A 232 2.74 -7.43 2.93
CA GLY A 232 3.39 -6.84 1.75
C GLY A 232 2.61 -5.70 1.12
N SER A 233 1.42 -5.39 1.66
CA SER A 233 0.44 -4.53 1.00
C SER A 233 0.84 -3.08 0.80
N THR A 234 1.98 -2.64 1.33
CA THR A 234 2.64 -1.37 0.97
C THR A 234 3.86 -1.63 0.09
N ARG A 235 4.68 -2.62 0.44
CA ARG A 235 5.96 -2.89 -0.26
C ARG A 235 5.78 -3.42 -1.68
N ASN A 236 4.85 -4.36 -1.90
CA ASN A 236 4.53 -4.92 -3.22
C ASN A 236 4.07 -3.83 -4.22
N PRO A 237 3.03 -3.02 -3.93
CA PRO A 237 2.61 -1.98 -4.85
C PRO A 237 3.67 -0.88 -5.04
N SER A 238 4.50 -0.60 -4.03
CA SER A 238 5.65 0.31 -4.19
C SER A 238 6.70 -0.22 -5.18
N SER A 239 6.98 -1.54 -5.17
CA SER A 239 7.84 -2.19 -6.18
C SER A 239 7.28 -1.97 -7.58
N TYR A 240 6.00 -2.31 -7.78
CA TYR A 240 5.36 -2.26 -9.10
C TYR A 240 5.16 -0.85 -9.65
N CYS A 241 4.90 0.13 -8.80
CA CYS A 241 4.73 1.51 -9.23
C CYS A 241 6.05 2.31 -9.25
N GLY A 242 7.18 1.71 -8.87
CA GLY A 242 8.48 2.38 -8.86
C GLY A 242 8.55 3.54 -7.87
N VAL A 243 8.06 3.33 -6.65
CA VAL A 243 8.09 4.33 -5.56
C VAL A 243 8.68 3.72 -4.28
N VAL A 244 9.06 4.55 -3.32
CA VAL A 244 9.55 4.09 -2.03
C VAL A 244 8.37 3.70 -1.13
N GLY A 245 8.43 2.53 -0.50
CA GLY A 245 7.36 1.98 0.33
C GLY A 245 7.87 1.45 1.65
N LEU A 246 7.47 2.08 2.76
CA LEU A 246 7.92 1.74 4.10
C LEU A 246 6.82 1.04 4.91
N LYS A 247 7.14 -0.16 5.38
CA LYS A 247 6.48 -0.79 6.53
C LYS A 247 7.32 -0.55 7.77
N SER A 248 6.79 0.24 8.70
CA SER A 248 7.45 0.49 9.98
C SER A 248 7.49 -0.76 10.87
N SER A 249 8.29 -0.70 11.94
CA SER A 249 8.22 -1.66 13.04
C SER A 249 6.79 -1.77 13.59
N TYR A 250 6.35 -2.99 13.90
CA TYR A 250 5.04 -3.20 14.52
C TYR A 250 5.00 -2.51 15.89
N GLY A 251 3.97 -1.68 16.12
CA GLY A 251 3.82 -0.86 17.31
C GLY A 251 4.47 0.53 17.23
N LEU A 252 5.19 0.87 16.15
CA LEU A 252 5.77 2.21 16.01
C LEU A 252 4.71 3.28 15.62
N LEU A 253 3.80 2.91 14.72
CA LEU A 253 2.71 3.76 14.25
C LEU A 253 1.38 3.20 14.78
N SER A 254 0.52 4.09 15.29
CA SER A 254 -0.78 3.70 15.82
C SER A 254 -1.68 3.10 14.75
N ARG A 255 -2.41 2.04 15.12
CA ARG A 255 -3.46 1.39 14.34
C ARG A 255 -4.85 1.92 14.70
N HIS A 256 -4.98 2.85 15.65
CA HIS A 256 -6.27 3.44 15.98
C HIS A 256 -6.86 4.16 14.75
N GLY A 257 -8.08 3.74 14.38
CA GLY A 257 -8.80 4.20 13.18
C GLY A 257 -8.29 3.65 11.85
N LEU A 258 -7.29 2.77 11.84
CA LEU A 258 -7.05 1.86 10.72
C LEU A 258 -8.03 0.70 10.85
N ILE A 259 -8.94 0.56 9.88
CA ILE A 259 -9.91 -0.54 9.84
C ILE A 259 -9.13 -1.84 9.59
N PRO A 260 -9.12 -2.78 10.57
CA PRO A 260 -8.09 -3.79 10.60
C PRO A 260 -8.40 -5.01 9.72
N LEU A 261 -7.36 -5.56 9.11
CA LEU A 261 -7.35 -6.89 8.50
C LEU A 261 -6.89 -7.95 9.51
N VAL A 262 -5.64 -7.85 9.97
CA VAL A 262 -5.03 -8.76 10.98
C VAL A 262 -4.33 -7.90 12.03
N ASN A 263 -4.91 -7.81 13.23
CA ASN A 263 -4.40 -6.90 14.26
C ASN A 263 -2.97 -7.20 14.64
N SER A 264 -2.58 -8.48 14.69
CA SER A 264 -1.24 -8.88 15.12
C SER A 264 -0.15 -8.71 14.06
N LEU A 265 -0.48 -8.31 12.83
CA LEU A 265 0.47 -8.20 11.70
C LEU A 265 0.44 -6.84 11.01
N GLU A 266 -0.70 -6.15 11.06
CA GLU A 266 -0.96 -4.95 10.30
C GLU A 266 -0.23 -3.74 10.87
N VAL A 267 0.34 -2.93 9.98
CA VAL A 267 0.99 -1.66 10.31
C VAL A 267 0.55 -0.61 9.29
N PRO A 268 0.33 0.66 9.70
CA PRO A 268 0.24 1.77 8.75
C PRO A 268 1.49 1.82 7.86
N GLY A 269 1.27 1.84 6.55
CA GLY A 269 2.32 1.93 5.55
C GLY A 269 2.47 3.36 5.02
N ILE A 270 3.67 3.67 4.53
CA ILE A 270 4.03 4.99 4.01
C ILE A 270 4.58 4.83 2.61
N MET A 271 4.14 5.67 1.67
CA MET A 271 4.67 5.72 0.32
C MET A 271 5.05 7.13 -0.07
N ALA A 272 6.23 7.29 -0.68
CA ALA A 272 6.71 8.56 -1.22
C ALA A 272 7.70 8.28 -2.37
N ARG A 273 8.29 9.33 -2.94
CA ARG A 273 9.26 9.21 -4.04
C ARG A 273 10.72 9.06 -3.58
N SER A 274 11.01 9.28 -2.31
CA SER A 274 12.36 9.11 -1.76
C SER A 274 12.36 8.50 -0.36
N VAL A 275 13.53 7.99 0.06
CA VAL A 275 13.74 7.45 1.41
C VAL A 275 13.64 8.55 2.48
N ASP A 276 14.13 9.76 2.19
CA ASP A 276 13.99 10.91 3.11
C ASP A 276 12.52 11.32 3.31
N ASP A 277 11.71 11.24 2.24
CA ASP A 277 10.30 11.62 2.29
C ASP A 277 9.50 10.63 3.16
N VAL A 278 9.74 9.31 3.02
CA VAL A 278 9.09 8.32 3.90
C VAL A 278 9.56 8.43 5.35
N ASN A 279 10.84 8.75 5.60
CA ASN A 279 11.36 9.02 6.95
C ASN A 279 10.69 10.23 7.60
N THR A 280 10.51 11.31 6.83
CA THR A 280 9.82 12.53 7.29
C THR A 280 8.40 12.22 7.74
N LEU A 281 7.66 11.45 6.94
CA LEU A 281 6.30 11.03 7.26
C LEU A 281 6.26 10.06 8.46
N GLN A 282 7.20 9.12 8.57
CA GLN A 282 7.31 8.23 9.71
C GLN A 282 7.54 9.02 11.00
N ASN A 283 8.49 9.97 10.99
CA ASN A 283 8.81 10.80 12.14
C ASN A 283 7.62 11.64 12.64
N ILE A 284 6.72 12.06 11.75
CA ILE A 284 5.51 12.79 12.12
C ILE A 284 4.48 11.88 12.79
N MET A 285 4.40 10.63 12.35
CA MET A 285 3.36 9.70 12.76
C MET A 285 3.79 8.77 13.89
N ALA A 286 5.09 8.65 14.18
CA ALA A 286 5.64 7.75 15.19
C ALA A 286 5.30 8.16 16.62
N GLY A 287 5.22 7.16 17.50
CA GLY A 287 5.12 7.34 18.94
C GLY A 287 3.83 6.82 19.55
N THR A 288 3.81 6.78 20.89
CA THR A 288 2.71 6.32 21.75
C THR A 288 1.34 6.86 21.34
N ASP A 289 0.31 6.04 21.45
CA ASP A 289 -1.09 6.46 21.33
C ASP A 289 -1.93 5.80 22.42
N GLU A 290 -2.63 6.61 23.23
CA GLU A 290 -3.50 6.12 24.29
C GLU A 290 -4.71 5.31 23.77
N HIS A 291 -5.07 5.51 22.50
CA HIS A 291 -6.14 4.76 21.84
C HIS A 291 -5.66 3.44 21.20
N ASP A 292 -4.35 3.16 21.24
CA ASP A 292 -3.77 1.92 20.73
C ASP A 292 -2.75 1.34 21.73
N SER A 293 -3.23 0.37 22.52
CA SER A 293 -2.43 -0.36 23.52
C SER A 293 -1.28 -1.19 22.93
N THR A 294 -1.16 -1.28 21.60
CA THR A 294 -0.04 -1.96 20.93
C THR A 294 1.08 -1.03 20.51
N THR A 295 0.92 0.28 20.71
CA THR A 295 1.99 1.25 20.45
C THR A 295 3.13 1.11 21.46
N LEU A 296 4.35 1.38 20.99
CA LEU A 296 5.54 1.44 21.84
C LEU A 296 5.35 2.47 22.95
N THR A 297 5.71 2.11 24.20
CA THR A 297 5.55 2.97 25.39
C THR A 297 6.85 3.49 25.99
N ASP A 298 7.99 3.23 25.34
CA ASP A 298 9.31 3.62 25.80
C ASP A 298 10.12 4.35 24.70
N ASP A 299 11.31 4.81 25.08
CA ASP A 299 12.15 5.66 24.25
C ASP A 299 13.06 4.88 23.27
N ARG A 300 12.76 3.60 22.97
CA ARG A 300 13.57 2.80 22.03
C ARG A 300 13.54 3.32 20.59
N PHE A 301 12.63 4.23 20.26
CA PHE A 301 12.58 4.89 18.96
C PHE A 301 12.70 6.41 19.10
N VAL A 302 13.68 7.00 18.41
CA VAL A 302 13.93 8.44 18.41
C VAL A 302 13.78 8.98 16.99
N THR A 303 12.81 9.87 16.80
CA THR A 303 12.60 10.55 15.52
C THR A 303 13.78 11.45 15.19
N SER A 304 14.33 11.31 13.98
CA SER A 304 15.42 12.16 13.50
C SER A 304 15.59 12.05 11.99
N ASP A 305 16.24 13.05 11.40
CA ASP A 305 16.57 13.03 9.98
C ASP A 305 17.67 12.00 9.69
N LEU A 306 17.69 11.52 8.45
CA LEU A 306 18.74 10.62 7.95
C LEU A 306 19.98 11.43 7.59
N PRO A 307 21.20 10.91 7.85
CA PRO A 307 22.42 11.58 7.43
C PRO A 307 22.49 11.73 5.90
N GLU A 308 23.16 12.79 5.42
CA GLU A 308 23.40 12.99 3.98
C GLU A 308 24.62 12.21 3.50
N ASP A 309 25.71 12.25 4.28
CA ASP A 309 26.92 11.47 4.04
C ASP A 309 26.83 10.12 4.78
N ILE A 310 26.83 9.02 4.02
CA ILE A 310 26.60 7.68 4.56
C ILE A 310 27.79 6.78 4.22
N ASP A 311 28.47 6.28 5.25
CA ASP A 311 29.53 5.28 5.13
C ASP A 311 28.97 3.89 5.41
N VAL A 312 29.13 2.97 4.45
CA VAL A 312 28.63 1.59 4.53
C VAL A 312 29.71 0.57 4.86
N LYS A 313 30.99 0.96 4.99
CA LYS A 313 32.12 0.02 5.16
C LYS A 313 32.03 -0.88 6.39
N HIS A 314 31.37 -0.39 7.44
CA HIS A 314 31.20 -1.11 8.69
C HIS A 314 29.93 -1.99 8.72
N LEU A 315 29.11 -1.92 7.66
CA LEU A 315 27.84 -2.63 7.62
C LEU A 315 28.02 -4.08 7.17
N HIS A 316 27.20 -4.95 7.74
CA HIS A 316 27.01 -6.32 7.31
C HIS A 316 25.62 -6.48 6.68
N ILE A 317 25.60 -6.69 5.35
CA ILE A 317 24.41 -6.95 4.55
C ILE A 317 24.21 -8.46 4.41
N GLY A 318 23.06 -8.96 4.84
CA GLY A 318 22.70 -10.37 4.70
C GLY A 318 21.85 -10.64 3.46
N ILE A 319 22.16 -11.73 2.76
CA ILE A 319 21.45 -12.23 1.56
C ILE A 319 20.79 -13.57 1.91
N PRO A 320 19.46 -13.64 2.12
CA PRO A 320 18.80 -14.90 2.47
C PRO A 320 18.81 -15.90 1.31
N LYS A 321 19.43 -17.07 1.50
CA LYS A 321 19.49 -18.10 0.45
C LYS A 321 18.12 -18.66 0.06
N GLU A 322 17.18 -18.69 0.99
CA GLU A 322 15.81 -19.17 0.77
C GLU A 322 15.02 -18.27 -0.20
N TYR A 323 15.51 -17.06 -0.49
CA TYR A 323 14.84 -16.09 -1.36
C TYR A 323 15.22 -16.25 -2.83
N HIS A 324 16.08 -17.23 -3.17
CA HIS A 324 16.17 -17.78 -4.53
C HIS A 324 14.94 -18.66 -4.83
N ALA A 325 13.77 -18.04 -4.85
CA ALA A 325 12.49 -18.72 -4.94
C ALA A 325 12.12 -19.09 -6.40
N PRO A 326 11.32 -20.15 -6.61
CA PRO A 326 10.72 -20.44 -7.90
C PRO A 326 9.92 -19.25 -8.44
N GLY A 327 10.06 -18.96 -9.74
CA GLY A 327 9.37 -17.84 -10.39
C GLY A 327 10.11 -16.50 -10.34
N LEU A 328 11.24 -16.41 -9.64
CA LEU A 328 12.08 -15.21 -9.63
C LEU A 328 12.60 -14.92 -11.04
N SER A 329 12.29 -13.75 -11.58
CA SER A 329 12.68 -13.39 -12.94
C SER A 329 14.20 -13.13 -13.05
N PRO A 330 14.80 -13.35 -14.23
CA PRO A 330 16.21 -13.01 -14.45
C PRO A 330 16.52 -11.55 -14.18
N ASP A 331 15.63 -10.62 -14.55
CA ASP A 331 15.83 -9.19 -14.36
C ASP A 331 15.85 -8.80 -12.88
N VAL A 332 14.96 -9.39 -12.07
CA VAL A 332 14.93 -9.14 -10.62
C VAL A 332 16.15 -9.76 -9.95
N LEU A 333 16.54 -10.98 -10.33
CA LEU A 333 17.75 -11.61 -9.83
C LEU A 333 19.00 -10.80 -10.16
N ASP A 334 19.10 -10.27 -11.38
CA ASP A 334 20.22 -9.43 -11.80
C ASP A 334 20.25 -8.10 -11.04
N ALA A 335 19.10 -7.44 -10.87
CA ALA A 335 19.00 -6.23 -10.06
C ALA A 335 19.43 -6.49 -8.60
N TRP A 336 19.02 -7.62 -8.02
CA TRP A 336 19.41 -8.00 -6.66
C TRP A 336 20.92 -8.26 -6.53
N ARG A 337 21.52 -8.96 -7.49
CA ARG A 337 22.97 -9.19 -7.54
C ARG A 337 23.75 -7.88 -7.66
N ARG A 338 23.38 -7.02 -8.62
CA ARG A 338 24.05 -5.71 -8.80
C ARG A 338 23.95 -4.83 -7.55
N ALA A 339 22.86 -4.92 -6.80
CA ALA A 339 22.72 -4.22 -5.53
C ALA A 339 23.68 -4.75 -4.47
N ALA A 340 23.80 -6.08 -4.33
CA ALA A 340 24.78 -6.70 -3.45
C ALA A 340 26.22 -6.31 -3.84
N ASP A 341 26.56 -6.34 -5.14
CA ASP A 341 27.87 -5.96 -5.65
C ASP A 341 28.20 -4.49 -5.33
N LYS A 342 27.23 -3.57 -5.40
CA LYS A 342 27.42 -2.16 -5.02
C LYS A 342 27.83 -2.03 -3.55
N PHE A 343 27.18 -2.76 -2.65
CA PHE A 343 27.55 -2.75 -1.23
C PHE A 343 28.95 -3.31 -1.00
N GLU A 344 29.29 -4.43 -1.64
CA GLU A 344 30.62 -5.05 -1.52
C GLU A 344 31.72 -4.13 -2.07
N GLN A 345 31.51 -3.51 -3.24
CA GLN A 345 32.45 -2.54 -3.83
C GLN A 345 32.63 -1.29 -2.97
N ALA A 346 31.59 -0.88 -2.23
CA ALA A 346 31.67 0.21 -1.27
C ALA A 346 32.35 -0.18 0.07
N GLY A 347 32.71 -1.46 0.22
CA GLY A 347 33.45 -2.00 1.36
C GLY A 347 32.58 -2.57 2.47
N ALA A 348 31.26 -2.70 2.27
CA ALA A 348 30.40 -3.40 3.21
C ALA A 348 30.66 -4.92 3.15
N LYS A 349 30.45 -5.61 4.27
CA LYS A 349 30.48 -7.08 4.30
C LYS A 349 29.14 -7.59 3.75
N VAL A 350 29.17 -8.37 2.67
CA VAL A 350 27.98 -9.01 2.11
C VAL A 350 28.09 -10.52 2.26
N THR A 351 27.15 -11.17 2.93
CA THR A 351 27.18 -12.64 3.10
C THR A 351 25.82 -13.28 2.92
N GLU A 352 25.84 -14.53 2.48
CA GLU A 352 24.67 -15.40 2.55
C GLU A 352 24.25 -15.64 4.01
N VAL A 353 22.94 -15.67 4.27
CA VAL A 353 22.33 -16.01 5.57
C VAL A 353 21.18 -17.00 5.36
N SER A 354 20.66 -17.59 6.44
CA SER A 354 19.60 -18.61 6.38
C SER A 354 18.40 -18.25 7.25
N LEU A 355 17.23 -18.23 6.60
CA LEU A 355 15.90 -18.05 7.18
C LEU A 355 15.00 -19.26 6.83
N PRO A 356 15.31 -20.45 7.37
CA PRO A 356 14.75 -21.73 6.89
C PRO A 356 13.23 -21.84 7.02
N HIS A 357 12.59 -21.08 7.91
CA HIS A 357 11.14 -21.15 8.13
C HIS A 357 10.33 -20.18 7.26
N THR A 358 10.98 -19.29 6.49
CA THR A 358 10.28 -18.30 5.64
C THR A 358 9.43 -18.96 4.56
N GLN A 359 9.80 -20.14 4.08
CA GLN A 359 8.98 -20.94 3.16
C GLN A 359 7.58 -21.30 3.71
N TYR A 360 7.42 -21.37 5.04
CA TYR A 360 6.13 -21.66 5.68
C TYR A 360 5.29 -20.42 5.94
N SER A 361 5.84 -19.24 5.65
CA SER A 361 5.24 -17.97 6.05
C SER A 361 3.85 -17.83 5.47
N ILE A 362 3.69 -18.04 4.15
CA ILE A 362 2.41 -17.87 3.45
C ILE A 362 1.30 -18.73 4.05
N LEU A 363 1.57 -20.01 4.30
CA LEU A 363 0.60 -20.91 4.93
C LEU A 363 0.26 -20.49 6.36
N CYS A 364 1.27 -20.07 7.13
CA CYS A 364 1.08 -19.53 8.47
C CYS A 364 0.17 -18.28 8.44
N TYR A 365 0.38 -17.38 7.49
CA TYR A 365 -0.45 -16.19 7.30
C TYR A 365 -1.87 -16.51 6.93
N ILE A 366 -2.11 -17.42 6.00
CA ILE A 366 -3.47 -17.77 5.60
C ILE A 366 -4.29 -18.21 6.82
N VAL A 367 -3.73 -19.05 7.69
CA VAL A 367 -4.43 -19.50 8.91
C VAL A 367 -4.68 -18.34 9.86
N LEU A 368 -3.63 -17.57 10.22
CA LEU A 368 -3.76 -16.47 11.18
C LEU A 368 -4.68 -15.36 10.66
N CYS A 369 -4.53 -14.99 9.39
CA CYS A 369 -5.35 -13.99 8.72
C CYS A 369 -6.81 -14.39 8.72
N CYS A 370 -7.15 -15.60 8.26
CA CYS A 370 -8.54 -16.05 8.27
C CYS A 370 -9.14 -16.07 9.69
N CYS A 371 -8.40 -16.52 10.70
CA CYS A 371 -8.86 -16.52 12.09
C CYS A 371 -9.17 -15.10 12.60
N GLU A 372 -8.25 -14.15 12.40
CA GLU A 372 -8.48 -12.77 12.80
C GLU A 372 -9.56 -12.08 11.98
N VAL A 373 -9.66 -12.35 10.67
CA VAL A 373 -10.72 -11.84 9.80
C VAL A 373 -12.10 -12.29 10.27
N ALA A 374 -12.26 -13.57 10.63
CA ALA A 374 -13.52 -14.09 11.15
C ALA A 374 -13.98 -13.33 12.40
N SER A 375 -13.04 -12.94 13.28
CA SER A 375 -13.33 -12.14 14.47
C SER A 375 -13.52 -10.65 14.15
N ASN A 376 -12.61 -10.03 13.41
CA ASN A 376 -12.59 -8.59 13.12
C ASN A 376 -13.82 -8.16 12.33
N MET A 377 -14.21 -8.98 11.35
CA MET A 377 -15.33 -8.70 10.47
C MET A 377 -16.70 -9.01 11.10
N ALA A 378 -16.75 -9.58 12.31
CA ALA A 378 -18.01 -9.89 12.98
C ALA A 378 -18.83 -8.64 13.33
N ARG A 379 -18.17 -7.48 13.48
CA ARG A 379 -18.80 -6.18 13.78
C ARG A 379 -19.67 -5.60 12.65
N TYR A 380 -19.51 -6.10 11.44
CA TYR A 380 -20.24 -5.60 10.28
C TYR A 380 -21.51 -6.43 10.11
N ASP A 381 -22.60 -5.88 10.64
CA ASP A 381 -23.89 -6.55 10.78
C ASP A 381 -25.07 -5.70 10.25
N GLY A 382 -24.83 -4.42 9.94
CA GLY A 382 -25.81 -3.48 9.42
C GLY A 382 -26.70 -2.84 10.50
N ILE A 383 -26.36 -2.96 11.79
CA ILE A 383 -27.12 -2.32 12.88
C ILE A 383 -26.63 -0.89 13.13
N GLU A 384 -25.37 -0.74 13.53
CA GLU A 384 -24.83 0.57 13.95
C GLU A 384 -24.37 1.42 12.76
N TYR A 385 -23.83 0.77 11.72
CA TYR A 385 -23.29 1.42 10.53
C TYR A 385 -23.15 0.42 9.37
N GLY A 386 -22.91 0.95 8.17
CA GLY A 386 -22.66 0.15 6.98
C GLY A 386 -23.93 -0.36 6.30
N HIS A 387 -23.76 -1.35 5.43
CA HIS A 387 -24.82 -1.94 4.63
C HIS A 387 -25.81 -2.74 5.49
N ARG A 388 -27.11 -2.53 5.27
CA ARG A 388 -28.19 -3.26 5.94
C ARG A 388 -29.11 -3.90 4.89
N GLY A 389 -29.19 -5.22 4.93
CA GLY A 389 -30.12 -5.97 4.08
C GLY A 389 -31.58 -5.65 4.43
N GLN A 390 -32.44 -5.58 3.42
CA GLN A 390 -33.88 -5.34 3.54
C GLN A 390 -34.66 -6.58 4.02
N GLN A 391 -34.47 -6.96 5.29
CA GLN A 391 -35.21 -8.05 5.94
C GLN A 391 -35.72 -7.61 7.31
N GLU A 392 -37.04 -7.61 7.48
CA GLU A 392 -37.71 -7.05 8.66
C GLU A 392 -38.23 -8.10 9.64
N LEU A 393 -38.29 -9.38 9.23
CA LEU A 393 -38.96 -10.43 10.00
C LEU A 393 -38.03 -11.22 10.93
N SER A 394 -36.72 -11.24 10.66
CA SER A 394 -35.73 -11.99 11.46
C SER A 394 -34.41 -11.26 11.50
N THR A 395 -33.94 -10.98 12.72
CA THR A 395 -32.61 -10.38 12.95
C THR A 395 -31.48 -11.28 12.42
N GLU A 396 -31.61 -12.60 12.56
CA GLU A 396 -30.63 -13.55 12.03
C GLU A 396 -30.55 -13.48 10.50
N GLN A 397 -31.70 -13.46 9.83
CA GLN A 397 -31.75 -13.33 8.37
C GLN A 397 -31.24 -11.96 7.91
N MET A 398 -31.54 -10.90 8.65
CA MET A 398 -31.01 -9.56 8.39
C MET A 398 -29.47 -9.57 8.47
N TYR A 399 -28.86 -10.14 9.52
CA TYR A 399 -27.40 -10.26 9.61
C TYR A 399 -26.79 -11.05 8.46
N ALA A 400 -27.37 -12.22 8.15
CA ALA A 400 -26.89 -13.06 7.07
C ALA A 400 -26.97 -12.33 5.72
N MET A 401 -28.07 -11.62 5.47
CA MET A 401 -28.29 -10.89 4.23
C MET A 401 -27.40 -9.67 4.10
N SER A 402 -27.27 -8.84 5.14
CA SER A 402 -26.34 -7.70 5.16
C SER A 402 -24.92 -8.14 4.82
N ARG A 403 -24.46 -9.24 5.43
CA ARG A 403 -23.09 -9.77 5.21
C ARG A 403 -22.93 -10.43 3.85
N HIS A 404 -23.97 -11.09 3.35
CA HIS A 404 -23.96 -11.67 2.01
C HIS A 404 -23.91 -10.59 0.93
N GLU A 405 -24.70 -9.53 1.05
CA GLU A 405 -24.76 -8.45 0.08
C GLU A 405 -23.54 -7.50 0.16
N GLY A 406 -23.04 -7.26 1.37
CA GLY A 406 -22.00 -6.27 1.62
C GLY A 406 -20.57 -6.74 1.36
N PHE A 407 -20.26 -8.04 1.53
CA PHE A 407 -18.91 -8.58 1.35
C PHE A 407 -18.76 -9.38 0.05
N ASN A 408 -17.63 -9.26 -0.64
CA ASN A 408 -17.33 -10.14 -1.78
C ASN A 408 -16.98 -11.59 -1.36
N GLU A 409 -16.73 -12.44 -2.36
CA GLU A 409 -16.37 -13.85 -2.15
C GLU A 409 -15.04 -14.05 -1.42
N VAL A 410 -14.04 -13.20 -1.63
CA VAL A 410 -12.74 -13.28 -0.94
C VAL A 410 -12.93 -13.09 0.56
N VAL A 411 -13.63 -12.02 0.95
CA VAL A 411 -13.89 -11.69 2.36
C VAL A 411 -14.71 -12.79 3.02
N ARG A 412 -15.82 -13.22 2.39
CA ARG A 412 -16.65 -14.32 2.91
C ARG A 412 -15.88 -15.64 3.03
N GLY A 413 -15.06 -15.98 2.03
CA GLY A 413 -14.23 -17.17 2.03
C GLY A 413 -13.25 -17.20 3.21
N ARG A 414 -12.60 -16.07 3.52
CA ARG A 414 -11.71 -15.96 4.69
C ARG A 414 -12.46 -16.07 6.02
N ILE A 415 -13.68 -15.50 6.11
CA ILE A 415 -14.54 -15.66 7.30
C ILE A 415 -14.90 -17.14 7.52
N PHE A 416 -15.33 -17.85 6.48
CA PHE A 416 -15.67 -19.27 6.59
C PHE A 416 -14.46 -20.12 7.01
N ALA A 417 -13.30 -19.92 6.38
CA ALA A 417 -12.06 -20.60 6.74
C ALA A 417 -11.63 -20.31 8.17
N GLY A 418 -11.72 -19.05 8.61
CA GLY A 418 -11.39 -18.63 9.97
C GLY A 418 -12.26 -19.29 11.02
N ASN A 419 -13.58 -19.30 10.81
CA ASN A 419 -14.51 -20.00 11.69
C ASN A 419 -14.19 -21.50 11.76
N PHE A 420 -13.82 -22.13 10.64
CA PHE A 420 -13.38 -23.53 10.63
C PHE A 420 -12.11 -23.75 11.46
N PHE A 421 -11.08 -22.92 11.30
CA PHE A 421 -9.83 -23.04 12.07
C PHE A 421 -10.02 -22.79 13.57
N LEU A 422 -10.99 -21.96 13.94
CA LEU A 422 -11.30 -21.59 15.32
C LEU A 422 -12.26 -22.55 16.04
N LEU A 423 -12.84 -23.53 15.34
CA LEU A 423 -13.63 -24.58 16.00
C LEU A 423 -12.79 -25.26 17.10
N ARG A 424 -13.39 -25.56 18.26
CA ARG A 424 -12.71 -26.19 19.41
C ARG A 424 -11.86 -27.41 19.03
N ARG A 425 -12.37 -28.26 18.12
CA ARG A 425 -11.68 -29.47 17.63
C ARG A 425 -10.48 -29.19 16.70
N ASN A 426 -10.45 -28.01 16.07
CA ASN A 426 -9.46 -27.60 15.07
C ASN A 426 -8.42 -26.61 15.65
N TYR A 427 -8.77 -25.91 16.73
CA TYR A 427 -8.00 -24.79 17.27
C TYR A 427 -6.52 -25.10 17.51
N GLU A 428 -6.21 -26.25 18.12
CA GLU A 428 -4.83 -26.65 18.38
C GLU A 428 -4.07 -27.01 17.09
N GLN A 429 -4.74 -27.69 16.17
CA GLN A 429 -4.15 -28.18 14.92
C GLN A 429 -3.80 -27.05 13.95
N TYR A 430 -4.61 -26.00 13.90
CA TYR A 430 -4.45 -24.89 12.96
C TYR A 430 -3.93 -23.63 13.64
N PHE A 431 -4.73 -22.98 14.49
CA PHE A 431 -4.41 -21.67 15.03
C PHE A 431 -3.16 -21.69 15.93
N LEU A 432 -3.12 -22.60 16.93
CA LEU A 432 -1.94 -22.71 17.80
C LEU A 432 -0.70 -23.18 17.04
N LYS A 433 -0.86 -24.09 16.07
CA LYS A 433 0.25 -24.54 15.22
C LYS A 433 0.81 -23.39 14.38
N ALA A 434 -0.04 -22.57 13.77
CA ALA A 434 0.38 -21.39 13.01
C ALA A 434 1.11 -20.38 13.91
N GLN A 435 0.61 -20.11 15.13
CA GLN A 435 1.33 -19.25 16.08
C GLN A 435 2.73 -19.79 16.45
N ARG A 436 2.89 -21.11 16.59
CA ARG A 436 4.21 -21.72 16.81
C ARG A 436 5.13 -21.57 15.60
N VAL A 437 4.62 -21.73 14.37
CA VAL A 437 5.39 -21.50 13.14
C VAL A 437 5.79 -20.03 13.01
N ARG A 438 4.89 -19.09 13.30
CA ARG A 438 5.20 -17.66 13.36
C ARG A 438 6.36 -17.36 14.31
N ARG A 439 6.42 -18.05 15.45
CA ARG A 439 7.54 -17.91 16.39
C ARG A 439 8.86 -18.37 15.77
N LEU A 440 8.89 -19.50 15.07
CA LEU A 440 10.08 -19.97 14.37
C LEU A 440 10.57 -18.98 13.31
N ILE A 441 9.64 -18.39 12.54
CA ILE A 441 9.96 -17.35 11.55
C ILE A 441 10.60 -16.13 12.24
N LYS A 442 10.01 -15.67 13.35
CA LYS A 442 10.58 -14.56 14.13
C LYS A 442 11.97 -14.88 14.68
N ASP A 443 12.15 -16.10 15.18
CA ASP A 443 13.42 -16.54 15.76
C ASP A 443 14.53 -16.62 14.70
N ASP A 444 14.21 -16.94 13.44
CA ASP A 444 15.16 -16.89 12.32
C ASP A 444 15.71 -15.47 12.10
N PHE A 445 14.83 -14.46 12.01
CA PHE A 445 15.27 -13.07 11.87
C PHE A 445 16.08 -12.61 13.10
N THR A 446 15.63 -12.97 14.30
CA THR A 446 16.30 -12.60 15.55
C THR A 446 17.73 -13.14 15.55
N ARG A 447 17.92 -14.43 15.22
CA ARG A 447 19.24 -15.06 15.11
C ARG A 447 20.14 -14.32 14.12
N VAL A 448 19.64 -13.99 12.93
CA VAL A 448 20.46 -13.34 11.90
C VAL A 448 20.91 -11.93 12.33
N PHE A 449 20.03 -11.15 12.98
CA PHE A 449 20.44 -9.85 13.53
C PHE A 449 21.40 -9.99 14.73
N ASP A 450 21.21 -11.01 15.58
CA ASP A 450 22.11 -11.29 16.72
C ASP A 450 23.52 -11.75 16.26
N GLU A 451 23.63 -12.34 15.07
CA GLU A 451 24.91 -12.69 14.41
C GLU A 451 25.65 -11.46 13.83
N GLY A 452 25.08 -10.26 13.97
CA GLY A 452 25.71 -9.00 13.59
C GLY A 452 25.35 -8.48 12.19
N VAL A 453 24.35 -9.07 11.53
CA VAL A 453 23.79 -8.50 10.29
C VAL A 453 23.07 -7.20 10.62
N ASN A 454 23.37 -6.12 9.91
CA ASN A 454 22.70 -4.83 10.10
C ASN A 454 21.36 -4.79 9.35
N VAL A 455 21.36 -5.22 8.09
CA VAL A 455 20.21 -5.18 7.19
C VAL A 455 20.20 -6.40 6.28
N LEU A 456 19.02 -6.95 6.00
CA LEU A 456 18.85 -7.93 4.92
C LEU A 456 18.45 -7.23 3.64
N LEU A 457 19.08 -7.62 2.54
CA LEU A 457 18.75 -7.15 1.20
C LEU A 457 18.06 -8.28 0.43
N THR A 458 16.84 -8.04 -0.02
CA THR A 458 16.03 -9.03 -0.74
C THR A 458 15.33 -8.41 -1.95
N PRO A 459 14.85 -9.21 -2.92
CA PRO A 459 13.83 -8.73 -3.85
C PRO A 459 12.54 -8.37 -3.09
N THR A 460 11.75 -7.45 -3.64
CA THR A 460 10.41 -7.19 -3.12
C THR A 460 9.36 -8.10 -3.77
N THR A 461 9.47 -8.34 -5.08
CA THR A 461 8.53 -9.12 -5.89
C THR A 461 9.29 -10.14 -6.76
N LEU A 462 8.61 -11.19 -7.23
CA LEU A 462 9.22 -12.21 -8.11
C LEU A 462 9.54 -11.66 -9.51
N THR A 463 8.69 -10.78 -10.02
CA THR A 463 8.75 -10.23 -11.38
C THR A 463 8.49 -8.72 -11.35
N ASP A 464 8.46 -8.09 -12.52
CA ASP A 464 7.78 -6.80 -12.70
C ASP A 464 6.26 -6.97 -12.60
N ALA A 465 5.54 -5.84 -12.65
CA ALA A 465 4.10 -5.79 -12.58
C ALA A 465 3.45 -6.68 -13.67
N PRO A 466 2.68 -7.72 -13.29
CA PRO A 466 2.05 -8.62 -14.24
C PRO A 466 0.90 -7.95 -15.00
N ARG A 467 0.57 -8.52 -16.16
CA ARG A 467 -0.63 -8.12 -16.91
C ARG A 467 -1.89 -8.44 -16.11
N TYR A 468 -2.89 -7.57 -16.22
CA TYR A 468 -4.16 -7.75 -15.54
C TYR A 468 -4.88 -9.04 -15.97
N ASP A 469 -4.91 -9.35 -17.26
CA ASP A 469 -5.53 -10.57 -17.80
C ASP A 469 -4.94 -11.85 -17.17
N TRP A 470 -3.61 -11.95 -17.14
CA TRP A 470 -2.89 -13.05 -16.54
C TRP A 470 -3.08 -13.09 -15.02
N PHE A 471 -2.97 -11.94 -14.36
CA PHE A 471 -3.09 -11.83 -12.91
C PHE A 471 -4.47 -12.28 -12.44
N THR A 472 -5.52 -11.89 -13.17
CA THR A 472 -6.91 -12.19 -12.80
C THR A 472 -7.37 -13.60 -13.17
N ALA A 473 -6.59 -14.33 -13.96
CA ALA A 473 -6.87 -15.73 -14.29
C ALA A 473 -6.71 -16.68 -13.08
N ALA A 474 -5.86 -16.34 -12.12
CA ALA A 474 -5.71 -17.08 -10.85
C ALA A 474 -6.71 -16.59 -9.79
N ASP A 475 -7.02 -17.39 -8.78
CA ASP A 475 -7.82 -16.94 -7.63
C ASP A 475 -7.00 -16.06 -6.65
N ASN A 476 -7.67 -15.34 -5.74
CA ASN A 476 -7.02 -14.42 -4.78
C ASN A 476 -5.97 -15.10 -3.90
N ARG A 477 -6.19 -16.36 -3.49
CA ARG A 477 -5.22 -17.08 -2.66
C ARG A 477 -3.96 -17.35 -3.47
N THR A 478 -4.10 -17.96 -4.65
CA THR A 478 -2.97 -18.27 -5.54
C THR A 478 -2.14 -17.03 -5.85
N ARG A 479 -2.79 -15.90 -6.16
CA ARG A 479 -2.10 -14.61 -6.35
C ARG A 479 -1.26 -14.23 -5.11
N ASN A 480 -1.83 -14.24 -3.91
CA ASN A 480 -1.09 -13.86 -2.70
C ASN A 480 0.08 -14.82 -2.40
N GLU A 481 -0.04 -16.11 -2.70
CA GLU A 481 1.05 -17.07 -2.49
C GLU A 481 2.28 -16.74 -3.34
N GLU A 482 2.08 -16.26 -4.57
CA GLU A 482 3.16 -15.82 -5.47
C GLU A 482 3.68 -14.41 -5.13
N GLN A 483 2.76 -13.48 -4.86
CA GLN A 483 3.08 -12.05 -4.78
C GLN A 483 3.72 -11.62 -3.46
N ASP A 484 3.44 -12.35 -2.37
CA ASP A 484 3.83 -11.95 -1.01
C ASP A 484 5.00 -12.77 -0.45
N ILE A 485 5.63 -13.63 -1.27
CA ILE A 485 6.65 -14.61 -0.83
C ILE A 485 7.83 -13.96 -0.09
N PHE A 486 8.29 -12.80 -0.56
CA PHE A 486 9.42 -12.08 0.03
C PHE A 486 9.03 -11.07 1.09
N THR A 487 7.77 -10.64 1.11
CA THR A 487 7.30 -9.55 1.96
C THR A 487 6.64 -10.04 3.24
N GLN A 488 5.93 -11.17 3.18
CA GLN A 488 5.10 -11.58 4.29
C GLN A 488 5.86 -12.02 5.55
N PRO A 489 7.01 -12.73 5.48
CA PRO A 489 7.76 -13.12 6.68
C PRO A 489 8.13 -11.96 7.60
N ILE A 490 8.28 -10.76 7.04
CA ILE A 490 8.58 -9.52 7.77
C ILE A 490 7.42 -9.14 8.70
N ASN A 491 6.16 -9.26 8.24
CA ASN A 491 4.99 -9.00 9.09
C ASN A 491 4.89 -10.01 10.23
N MET A 492 5.20 -11.28 9.97
CA MET A 492 5.22 -12.34 10.99
C MET A 492 6.20 -12.02 12.12
N ALA A 493 7.37 -11.50 11.76
CA ALA A 493 8.41 -11.11 12.70
C ALA A 493 8.14 -9.74 13.39
N GLY A 494 7.28 -8.89 12.82
CA GLY A 494 6.96 -7.57 13.35
C GLY A 494 8.04 -6.51 13.12
N ILE A 495 9.01 -6.80 12.25
CA ILE A 495 10.19 -5.96 11.98
C ILE A 495 9.93 -4.95 10.84
N PRO A 496 10.74 -3.88 10.68
CA PRO A 496 10.56 -2.90 9.61
C PRO A 496 11.13 -3.40 8.29
N ALA A 497 10.56 -2.91 7.18
CA ALA A 497 11.11 -3.11 5.85
C ALA A 497 10.76 -1.94 4.92
N VAL A 498 11.68 -1.54 4.06
CA VAL A 498 11.47 -0.51 3.03
C VAL A 498 11.78 -1.07 1.64
N THR A 499 10.87 -0.87 0.70
CA THR A 499 11.10 -1.09 -0.73
C THR A 499 11.66 0.18 -1.36
N VAL A 500 12.75 0.06 -2.11
CA VAL A 500 13.35 1.14 -2.90
C VAL A 500 13.44 0.69 -4.36
N PRO A 501 13.06 1.54 -5.34
CA PRO A 501 13.26 1.25 -6.76
C PRO A 501 14.75 1.02 -7.10
N ALA A 502 15.03 -0.06 -7.81
CA ALA A 502 16.39 -0.51 -8.13
C ALA A 502 16.72 -0.46 -9.64
N GLY A 503 15.74 -0.18 -10.49
CA GLY A 503 15.89 -0.12 -11.94
C GLY A 503 14.62 -0.53 -12.68
N LEU A 504 14.75 -0.73 -13.98
CA LEU A 504 13.69 -1.23 -14.85
C LEU A 504 14.05 -2.62 -15.39
N THR A 505 13.03 -3.45 -15.62
CA THR A 505 13.14 -4.72 -16.35
C THR A 505 13.39 -4.48 -17.84
N SER A 506 13.66 -5.57 -18.58
CA SER A 506 13.72 -5.53 -20.05
C SER A 506 12.40 -5.07 -20.68
N ASN A 507 11.28 -5.17 -19.96
CA ASN A 507 9.98 -4.67 -20.38
C ASN A 507 9.79 -3.17 -20.09
N GLY A 508 10.75 -2.52 -19.43
CA GLY A 508 10.67 -1.12 -19.00
C GLY A 508 9.67 -0.90 -17.87
N LEU A 509 9.51 -1.88 -16.97
CA LEU A 509 8.68 -1.79 -15.76
C LEU A 509 9.58 -1.75 -14.51
N PRO A 510 9.15 -1.10 -13.41
CA PRO A 510 9.97 -0.99 -12.21
C PRO A 510 10.30 -2.32 -11.53
N ILE A 511 11.49 -2.36 -10.93
CA ILE A 511 11.95 -3.40 -10.00
C ILE A 511 12.19 -2.74 -8.64
N GLY A 512 11.58 -3.26 -7.58
CA GLY A 512 11.87 -2.88 -6.21
C GLY A 512 12.76 -3.90 -5.49
N LEU A 513 13.73 -3.40 -4.72
CA LEU A 513 14.46 -4.18 -3.72
C LEU A 513 14.06 -3.75 -2.31
N GLN A 514 14.09 -4.70 -1.39
CA GLN A 514 13.66 -4.55 -0.02
C GLN A 514 14.85 -4.59 0.93
N PHE A 515 14.90 -3.62 1.83
CA PHE A 515 15.82 -3.55 2.96
C PHE A 515 15.03 -3.89 4.23
N ILE A 516 15.43 -4.92 4.97
CA ILE A 516 14.76 -5.38 6.17
C ILE A 516 15.65 -5.09 7.38
N GLY A 517 15.13 -4.33 8.33
CA GLY A 517 15.84 -3.93 9.54
C GLY A 517 15.47 -4.73 10.77
N GLN A 518 16.22 -4.53 11.84
CA GLN A 518 15.86 -5.03 13.17
C GLN A 518 14.69 -4.21 13.75
N MET A 519 13.89 -4.83 14.63
CA MET A 519 12.77 -4.17 15.30
C MET A 519 13.22 -2.86 16.00
N PHE A 520 12.48 -1.79 15.74
CA PHE A 520 12.73 -0.40 16.18
C PHE A 520 14.04 0.24 15.71
N LYS A 521 14.78 -0.40 14.81
CA LYS A 521 15.95 0.17 14.13
C LYS A 521 15.60 0.68 12.73
N ASP A 522 14.38 1.20 12.53
CA ASP A 522 13.91 1.71 11.25
C ASP A 522 14.86 2.78 10.68
N LYS A 523 15.43 3.65 11.52
CA LYS A 523 16.42 4.66 11.10
C LYS A 523 17.68 4.04 10.50
N GLU A 524 18.23 3.00 11.12
CA GLU A 524 19.42 2.32 10.61
C GLU A 524 19.12 1.71 9.23
N MET A 525 18.01 0.99 9.13
CA MET A 525 17.52 0.41 7.86
C MET A 525 17.31 1.48 6.78
N LEU A 526 16.64 2.59 7.12
CA LEU A 526 16.40 3.70 6.19
C LEU A 526 17.69 4.40 5.80
N THR A 527 18.69 4.48 6.67
CA THR A 527 20.01 5.03 6.34
C THR A 527 20.70 4.18 5.27
N VAL A 528 20.68 2.84 5.43
CA VAL A 528 21.22 1.92 4.41
C VAL A 528 20.46 2.03 3.09
N ALA A 529 19.13 2.10 3.16
CA ALA A 529 18.27 2.27 1.98
C ALA A 529 18.51 3.60 1.25
N LYS A 530 18.73 4.70 1.99
CA LYS A 530 19.06 6.03 1.43
C LYS A 530 20.40 6.00 0.70
N TRP A 531 21.41 5.35 1.27
CA TRP A 531 22.69 5.17 0.58
C TRP A 531 22.49 4.45 -0.75
N PHE A 532 21.71 3.37 -0.77
CA PHE A 532 21.42 2.63 -2.00
C PHE A 532 20.65 3.47 -3.02
N GLU A 533 19.63 4.23 -2.59
CA GLU A 533 18.89 5.17 -3.42
C GLU A 533 19.83 6.16 -4.12
N GLN A 534 20.81 6.71 -3.39
CA GLN A 534 21.84 7.61 -3.94
C GLN A 534 22.74 6.91 -4.98
N GLN A 535 23.00 5.60 -4.86
CA GLN A 535 23.81 4.83 -5.81
C GLN A 535 23.08 4.38 -7.07
N VAL A 536 21.73 4.32 -7.02
CA VAL A 536 20.90 3.89 -8.14
C VAL A 536 20.38 5.09 -8.93
N GLN A 537 20.04 6.19 -8.25
CA GLN A 537 19.48 7.40 -8.85
C GLN A 537 18.31 7.07 -9.80
N PHE A 538 17.37 6.25 -9.31
CA PHE A 538 16.24 5.80 -10.12
C PHE A 538 15.42 6.98 -10.67
N GLU A 539 15.19 6.98 -11.98
CA GLU A 539 14.36 7.99 -12.63
C GLU A 539 12.88 7.70 -12.37
N ASN A 540 12.24 8.58 -11.60
CA ASN A 540 10.80 8.52 -11.37
C ASN A 540 10.01 8.65 -12.68
N LEU A 541 8.79 8.10 -12.69
CA LEU A 541 7.89 8.19 -13.83
C LEU A 541 7.65 9.66 -14.24
N ASN A 542 7.98 10.00 -15.49
CA ASN A 542 7.78 11.34 -16.03
C ASN A 542 6.44 11.44 -16.78
N LEU A 543 5.53 12.25 -16.23
CA LEU A 543 4.24 12.58 -16.84
C LEU A 543 4.08 14.09 -17.09
N ASP A 544 5.17 14.84 -17.19
CA ASP A 544 5.14 16.31 -17.36
C ASP A 544 4.43 16.73 -18.67
N HIS A 545 4.37 15.84 -19.66
CA HIS A 545 3.58 16.04 -20.89
C HIS A 545 2.08 16.21 -20.63
N LEU A 546 1.57 15.76 -19.48
CA LEU A 546 0.18 15.99 -19.06
C LEU A 546 -0.02 17.35 -18.40
N ASP A 547 1.03 18.03 -17.96
CA ASP A 547 0.93 19.30 -17.21
C ASP A 547 1.01 20.54 -18.11
N ASN A 548 1.29 20.34 -19.41
CA ASN A 548 1.44 21.39 -20.42
C ASN A 548 0.15 21.74 -21.17
#